data_AF-A0A1V3RT79-F1
#
_entry.id   AF-A0A1V3RT79-F1
#
_cell.length_a   1.000
_cell.length_b   1.000
_cell.length_c   1.000
_cell.angle_alpha   90.00
_cell.angle_beta   90.00
_cell.angle_gamma   90.00
#
_symmetry.space_group_name_H-M   'P 1'
#
loop_
_entity.id
_entity.type
_entity.pdbx_description
1 polymer ?
#
loop_
_entity_poly.entity_id
_entity_poly.type
_entity_poly.pdbx_seq_one_letter_code
_entity_poly.pdbx_strand_id
1 'polypeptide(L)'
;MWHWVRGVGLAVLAVAWALTAHFTSAHQESSGWGALLALTPMSTALAVVLWRMPARWLGTLLGAVVLAGLVWFWPFLKGQVALLYYLEHLGVYLLLSVFFGRTLSGPEESLVTRMARSVHGGVLSPAQAVYTRKVTLAWCVFFAGMALVSTLLFLLAPIVVWSTFANLLGGPLIALMFVGEYLWRRRVLPEEKPASMADAVRAWKAQRSDKAR
;
A
#
# COMPACT_ATOMS: atom_id res chain seq x y z
N MET A 1 -18.34 -19.19 2.36
CA MET A 1 -19.24 -18.07 2.75
C MET A 1 -18.52 -17.01 3.61
N TRP A 2 -17.80 -17.40 4.67
CA TRP A 2 -17.07 -16.50 5.57
C TRP A 2 -16.04 -15.57 4.90
N HIS A 3 -15.26 -16.05 3.93
CA HIS A 3 -14.27 -15.22 3.20
C HIS A 3 -14.93 -14.13 2.33
N TRP A 4 -16.10 -14.41 1.75
CA TRP A 4 -16.86 -13.46 0.95
C TRP A 4 -17.47 -12.35 1.80
N VAL A 5 -18.09 -12.72 2.94
CA VAL A 5 -18.64 -11.74 3.90
C VAL A 5 -17.52 -10.83 4.45
N ARG A 6 -16.36 -11.40 4.76
CA ARG A 6 -15.18 -10.62 5.20
C ARG A 6 -14.68 -9.67 4.11
N GLY A 7 -14.58 -10.13 2.87
CA GLY A 7 -14.13 -9.29 1.74
C GLY A 7 -15.07 -8.12 1.48
N VAL A 8 -16.37 -8.36 1.45
CA VAL A 8 -17.39 -7.31 1.30
C VAL A 8 -17.35 -6.33 2.47
N GLY A 9 -17.24 -6.82 3.70
CA GLY A 9 -17.13 -5.97 4.88
C GLY A 9 -15.92 -5.03 4.83
N LEU A 10 -14.75 -5.54 4.44
CA LEU A 10 -13.55 -4.72 4.27
C LEU A 10 -13.70 -3.68 3.16
N ALA A 11 -14.33 -4.03 2.04
CA ALA A 11 -14.59 -3.09 0.95
C ALA A 11 -15.53 -1.96 1.40
N VAL A 12 -16.61 -2.28 2.12
CA VAL A 12 -17.53 -1.29 2.68
C VAL A 12 -16.82 -0.36 3.65
N LEU A 13 -15.98 -0.90 4.55
CA LEU A 13 -15.19 -0.09 5.48
C LEU A 13 -14.21 0.84 4.75
N ALA A 14 -13.54 0.35 3.70
CA ALA A 14 -12.64 1.18 2.90
C ALA A 14 -13.36 2.32 2.19
N VAL A 15 -14.55 2.05 1.63
CA VAL A 15 -15.39 3.08 1.00
C VAL A 15 -15.90 4.08 2.04
N ALA A 16 -16.38 3.61 3.19
CA ALA A 16 -16.83 4.47 4.28
C ALA A 16 -15.70 5.37 4.80
N TRP A 17 -14.49 4.82 4.94
CA TRP A 17 -13.29 5.58 5.29
C TRP A 17 -12.98 6.66 4.24
N ALA A 18 -12.93 6.28 2.95
CA ALA A 18 -12.64 7.18 1.84
C ALA A 18 -13.63 8.35 1.77
N LEU A 19 -14.93 8.07 1.92
CA LEU A 19 -15.97 9.10 1.94
C LEU A 19 -15.81 10.01 3.15
N THR A 20 -15.58 9.44 4.34
CA THR A 20 -15.42 10.24 5.56
C THR A 20 -14.19 11.15 5.46
N ALA A 21 -13.06 10.62 5.00
CA ALA A 21 -11.83 11.38 4.77
C ALA A 21 -12.04 12.48 3.74
N HIS A 22 -12.81 12.22 2.67
CA HIS A 22 -13.16 13.24 1.71
C HIS A 22 -13.99 14.37 2.35
N PHE A 23 -15.09 14.04 3.02
CA PHE A 23 -15.96 15.05 3.63
C PHE A 23 -15.26 15.90 4.69
N THR A 24 -14.46 15.28 5.57
CA THR A 24 -13.77 15.98 6.66
C THR A 24 -12.59 16.82 6.19
N SER A 25 -11.99 16.50 5.04
CA SER A 25 -10.88 17.27 4.47
C SER A 25 -11.32 18.31 3.44
N ALA A 26 -12.44 18.09 2.75
CA ALA A 26 -12.97 18.99 1.73
C ALA A 26 -13.61 20.25 2.33
N HIS A 27 -14.16 20.15 3.54
CA HIS A 27 -14.75 21.28 4.26
C HIS A 27 -13.71 21.83 5.25
N GLN A 28 -13.32 23.10 5.09
CA GLN A 28 -12.30 23.76 5.93
C GLN A 28 -12.79 24.09 7.36
N GLU A 29 -13.86 23.45 7.81
CA GLU A 29 -14.36 23.63 9.17
C GLU A 29 -13.49 22.88 10.17
N SER A 30 -13.26 23.50 11.33
CA SER A 30 -12.47 22.85 12.37
C SER A 30 -13.19 21.59 12.85
N SER A 31 -12.61 20.42 12.59
CA SER A 31 -13.23 19.13 12.92
C SER A 31 -12.30 18.31 13.80
N GLY A 32 -12.64 18.20 15.08
CA GLY A 32 -11.92 17.35 16.01
C GLY A 32 -11.97 15.87 15.59
N TRP A 33 -13.14 15.41 15.14
CA TRP A 33 -13.31 14.05 14.62
C TRP A 33 -12.52 13.80 13.34
N GLY A 34 -12.50 14.77 12.41
CA GLY A 34 -11.68 14.69 11.19
C GLY A 34 -10.18 14.57 11.50
N ALA A 35 -9.68 15.38 12.44
CA ALA A 35 -8.29 15.29 12.88
C ALA A 35 -7.97 13.97 13.59
N LEU A 36 -8.86 13.46 14.45
CA LEU A 36 -8.67 12.16 15.10
C LEU A 36 -8.58 11.03 14.06
N LEU A 37 -9.47 11.03 13.06
CA LEU A 37 -9.45 10.04 11.99
C LEU A 37 -8.16 10.12 11.18
N ALA A 38 -7.75 11.31 10.74
CA ALA A 38 -6.50 11.50 10.00
C ALA A 38 -5.25 11.06 10.79
N LEU A 39 -5.25 11.25 12.11
CA LEU A 39 -4.13 10.84 12.97
C LEU A 39 -4.15 9.34 13.32
N THR A 40 -5.27 8.64 13.11
CA THR A 40 -5.43 7.24 13.54
C THR A 40 -4.40 6.31 12.87
N PRO A 41 -4.18 6.34 11.54
CA PRO A 41 -3.20 5.46 10.89
C PRO A 41 -1.76 5.77 11.32
N MET A 42 -1.41 7.05 11.45
CA MET A 42 -0.06 7.46 11.89
C MET A 42 0.22 7.08 13.34
N SER A 43 -0.73 7.34 14.24
CA SER A 43 -0.59 7.03 15.67
C SER A 43 -0.58 5.53 15.93
N THR A 44 -1.36 4.74 15.19
CA THR A 44 -1.31 3.27 15.28
C THR A 44 0.01 2.70 14.77
N ALA A 45 0.50 3.17 13.61
CA ALA A 45 1.81 2.77 13.09
C ALA A 45 2.94 3.11 14.09
N LEU A 46 2.92 4.34 14.64
CA LEU A 46 3.86 4.76 15.66
C LEU A 46 3.77 3.88 16.91
N ALA A 47 2.57 3.65 17.44
CA ALA A 47 2.37 2.81 18.62
C ALA A 47 2.94 1.39 18.42
N VAL A 48 2.76 0.80 17.24
CA VAL A 48 3.36 -0.51 16.90
C VAL A 48 4.89 -0.43 16.90
N VAL A 49 5.49 0.61 16.30
CA VAL A 49 6.95 0.80 16.32
C VAL A 49 7.46 0.95 17.75
N LEU A 50 6.80 1.78 18.56
CA LEU A 50 7.17 2.01 19.96
C LEU A 50 7.07 0.72 20.78
N TRP A 51 6.02 -0.09 20.55
CA TRP A 51 5.81 -1.37 21.22
C TRP A 51 6.86 -2.43 20.86
N ARG A 52 7.42 -2.37 19.64
CA ARG A 52 8.45 -3.30 19.16
C ARG A 52 9.86 -2.91 19.60
N MET A 53 10.06 -1.77 20.26
CA MET A 53 11.37 -1.36 20.73
C MET A 53 11.87 -2.26 21.88
N PRO A 54 13.15 -2.68 21.85
CA PRO A 54 13.72 -3.50 22.91
C PRO A 54 13.79 -2.74 24.25
N ALA A 55 14.09 -1.44 24.20
CA ALA A 55 14.07 -0.55 25.36
C ALA A 55 12.65 -0.02 25.62
N ARG A 56 11.82 -0.80 26.31
CA ARG A 56 10.41 -0.46 26.57
C ARG A 56 10.22 0.90 27.25
N TRP A 57 11.12 1.27 28.17
CA TRP A 57 11.07 2.57 28.86
C TRP A 57 11.25 3.75 27.90
N LEU A 58 12.12 3.61 26.90
CA LEU A 58 12.34 4.63 25.87
C LEU A 58 11.11 4.72 24.96
N GLY A 59 10.52 3.58 24.60
CA GLY A 59 9.26 3.54 23.85
C GLY A 59 8.12 4.22 24.58
N THR A 60 7.97 4.00 25.90
CA THR A 60 6.96 4.68 26.71
C THR A 60 7.23 6.18 26.84
N LEU A 61 8.50 6.59 27.00
CA LEU A 61 8.87 8.00 27.10
C LEU A 61 8.60 8.74 25.79
N LEU A 62 9.01 8.18 24.65
CA LEU A 62 8.73 8.75 23.33
C LEU A 62 7.23 8.80 23.05
N GLY A 63 6.48 7.76 23.43
CA GLY A 63 5.02 7.76 23.36
C GLY A 63 4.39 8.88 24.18
N ALA A 64 4.83 9.08 25.41
CA ALA A 64 4.35 10.16 26.27
C ALA A 64 4.67 11.55 25.70
N VAL A 65 5.87 11.74 25.14
CA VAL A 65 6.27 13.00 24.48
C VAL A 65 5.38 13.29 23.27
N VAL A 66 5.12 12.29 22.43
CA VAL A 66 4.25 12.45 21.26
C VAL A 66 2.81 12.75 21.68
N LEU A 67 2.28 12.03 22.67
CA LEU A 67 0.93 12.30 23.19
C LEU A 67 0.81 13.70 23.79
N ALA A 68 1.80 14.13 24.58
CA ALA A 68 1.83 15.49 25.12
C ALA A 68 1.87 16.55 24.01
N GLY A 69 2.66 16.31 22.96
CA GLY A 69 2.69 17.15 21.76
C GLY A 69 1.33 17.21 21.05
N LEU A 70 0.67 16.07 20.83
CA LEU A 70 -0.65 16.02 20.19
C LEU A 70 -1.71 16.77 21.00
N VAL A 71 -1.69 16.66 22.33
CA VAL A 71 -2.61 17.40 23.21
C VAL A 71 -2.31 18.89 23.15
N TRP A 72 -1.04 19.29 23.22
CA TRP A 72 -0.62 20.69 23.18
C TRP A 72 -0.99 21.38 21.86
N PHE A 73 -0.73 20.73 20.72
CA PHE A 73 -1.01 21.27 19.39
C PHE A 73 -2.45 21.00 18.90
N TRP A 74 -3.30 20.37 19.72
CA TRP A 74 -4.66 19.98 19.32
C TRP A 74 -5.50 21.10 18.70
N PRO A 75 -5.53 22.34 19.24
CA PRO A 75 -6.31 23.43 18.66
C PRO A 75 -5.89 23.79 17.24
N PHE A 76 -4.60 23.64 16.93
CA PHE A 76 -4.05 23.86 15.58
C PHE A 76 -4.38 22.67 14.66
N LEU A 77 -4.17 21.44 15.14
CA LEU A 77 -4.40 20.22 14.36
C LEU A 77 -5.85 20.08 13.89
N LYS A 78 -6.83 20.40 14.74
CA LYS A 78 -8.25 20.35 14.36
C LYS A 78 -8.65 21.37 13.28
N GLY A 79 -7.85 22.42 13.07
CA GLY A 79 -8.02 23.38 11.98
C GLY A 79 -7.29 23.01 10.69
N GLN A 80 -6.41 22.00 10.74
CA GLN A 80 -5.52 21.61 9.64
C GLN A 80 -5.83 20.20 9.13
N VAL A 81 -7.10 19.79 9.13
CA VAL A 81 -7.52 18.42 8.80
C VAL A 81 -7.05 18.01 7.40
N ALA A 82 -7.16 18.89 6.42
CA ALA A 82 -6.69 18.63 5.07
C ALA A 82 -5.17 18.39 5.01
N LEU A 83 -4.38 19.15 5.77
CA LEU A 83 -2.93 18.96 5.85
C LEU A 83 -2.58 17.60 6.46
N LEU A 84 -3.32 17.14 7.47
CA LEU A 84 -3.10 15.83 8.09
C LEU A 84 -3.31 14.69 7.09
N TYR A 85 -4.44 14.70 6.38
CA TYR A 85 -4.71 13.72 5.33
C TYR A 85 -3.73 13.81 4.16
N TYR A 86 -3.27 15.01 3.81
CA TYR A 86 -2.21 15.20 2.81
C TYR A 86 -0.89 14.57 3.23
N LEU A 87 -0.44 14.81 4.46
CA LEU A 87 0.79 14.22 4.98
C LEU A 87 0.69 12.70 5.06
N GLU A 88 -0.48 12.17 5.41
CA GLU A 88 -0.76 10.73 5.40
C GLU A 88 -0.63 10.16 3.99
N HIS A 89 -1.38 10.73 3.05
CA HIS A 89 -1.41 10.32 1.66
C HIS A 89 0.00 10.37 1.05
N LEU A 90 0.69 11.51 1.17
CA LEU A 90 2.06 11.69 0.70
C LEU A 90 3.01 10.67 1.33
N GLY A 91 2.97 10.51 2.65
CA GLY A 91 3.84 9.60 3.39
C GLY A 91 3.67 8.16 2.97
N VAL A 92 2.43 7.68 2.82
CA VAL A 92 2.13 6.31 2.37
C VAL A 92 2.65 6.05 0.97
N TYR A 93 2.38 6.94 0.01
CA TYR A 93 2.82 6.74 -1.37
C TYR A 93 4.33 6.84 -1.54
N LEU A 94 5.00 7.76 -0.84
CA LEU A 94 6.46 7.83 -0.83
C LEU A 94 7.07 6.59 -0.18
N LEU A 95 6.53 6.13 0.95
CA LEU A 95 7.00 4.92 1.63
C LEU A 95 6.87 3.70 0.71
N LEU A 96 5.73 3.53 0.05
CA LEU A 96 5.52 2.44 -0.92
C LEU A 96 6.48 2.55 -2.12
N SER A 97 6.66 3.74 -2.67
CA SER A 97 7.62 3.98 -3.75
C SER A 97 9.04 3.59 -3.33
N VAL A 98 9.50 4.03 -2.17
CA VAL A 98 10.83 3.70 -1.64
C VAL A 98 10.94 2.22 -1.31
N PHE A 99 9.90 1.60 -0.77
CA PHE A 99 9.87 0.18 -0.43
C PHE A 99 10.06 -0.70 -1.67
N PHE A 100 9.32 -0.41 -2.75
CA PHE A 100 9.52 -1.09 -4.04
C PHE A 100 10.89 -0.74 -4.65
N GLY A 101 11.23 0.55 -4.68
CA GLY A 101 12.45 1.05 -5.31
C GLY A 101 13.74 0.50 -4.69
N ARG A 102 13.80 0.35 -3.36
CA ARG A 102 14.95 -0.25 -2.67
C ARG A 102 15.26 -1.68 -3.14
N THR A 103 14.24 -2.42 -3.58
CA THR A 103 14.42 -3.80 -4.07
C THR A 103 14.92 -3.85 -5.52
N LEU A 104 15.00 -2.72 -6.23
CA LEU A 104 15.50 -2.66 -7.61
C LEU A 104 17.02 -2.46 -7.70
N SER A 105 17.65 -1.85 -6.71
CA SER A 105 19.05 -1.42 -6.78
C SER A 105 20.05 -2.44 -6.22
N GLY A 106 19.58 -3.52 -5.59
CA GLY A 106 20.43 -4.55 -4.99
C GLY A 106 20.71 -5.75 -5.90
N PRO A 107 21.69 -6.61 -5.54
CA PRO A 107 21.85 -7.94 -6.12
C PRO A 107 20.69 -8.88 -5.76
N GLU A 108 19.90 -8.50 -4.75
CA GLU A 108 18.69 -9.21 -4.35
C GLU A 108 17.56 -9.11 -5.38
N GLU A 109 16.61 -10.04 -5.27
CA GLU A 109 15.41 -10.05 -6.10
C GLU A 109 14.49 -8.86 -5.80
N SER A 110 13.94 -8.27 -6.86
CA SER A 110 12.89 -7.26 -6.73
C SER A 110 11.67 -7.84 -6.02
N LEU A 111 10.89 -6.98 -5.36
CA LEU A 111 9.75 -7.42 -4.54
C LEU A 111 8.78 -8.31 -5.32
N VAL A 112 8.42 -7.91 -6.55
CA VAL A 112 7.51 -8.69 -7.40
C VAL A 112 8.17 -9.98 -7.87
N THR A 113 9.48 -10.00 -8.13
CA THR A 113 10.23 -11.23 -8.46
C THR A 113 10.16 -12.23 -7.31
N ARG A 114 10.42 -11.77 -6.07
CA ARG A 114 10.37 -12.60 -4.86
C ARG A 114 8.98 -13.18 -4.64
N MET A 115 7.93 -12.36 -4.81
CA MET A 115 6.54 -12.81 -4.72
C MET A 115 6.21 -13.82 -5.82
N ALA A 116 6.56 -13.54 -7.08
CA ALA A 116 6.33 -14.46 -8.20
C ALA A 116 7.04 -15.80 -7.96
N ARG A 117 8.28 -15.78 -7.47
CA ARG A 117 9.05 -16.99 -7.13
C ARG A 117 8.36 -17.82 -6.06
N SER A 118 7.83 -17.17 -5.02
CA SER A 118 7.09 -17.87 -3.95
C SER A 118 5.82 -18.56 -4.47
N VAL A 119 5.14 -17.94 -5.43
CA VAL A 119 3.91 -18.48 -6.05
C VAL A 119 4.23 -19.63 -7.03
N HIS A 120 5.35 -19.56 -7.75
CA HIS A 120 5.76 -20.55 -8.76
C HIS A 120 6.67 -21.65 -8.18
N GLY A 121 6.72 -21.83 -6.86
CA GLY A 121 7.46 -22.93 -6.24
C GLY A 121 8.99 -22.82 -6.37
N GLY A 122 9.53 -21.61 -6.44
CA GLY A 122 10.98 -21.37 -6.44
C GLY A 122 11.60 -21.15 -7.82
N VAL A 123 10.90 -21.51 -8.90
CA VAL A 123 11.42 -21.47 -10.27
C VAL A 123 10.79 -20.31 -11.05
N LEU A 124 11.64 -19.47 -11.65
CA LEU A 124 11.23 -18.39 -12.54
C LEU A 124 12.09 -18.44 -13.81
N SER A 125 11.49 -18.23 -14.97
CA SER A 125 12.26 -18.09 -16.21
C SER A 125 13.04 -16.76 -16.21
N PRO A 126 14.16 -16.65 -16.97
CA PRO A 126 14.88 -15.39 -17.13
C PRO A 126 13.98 -14.24 -17.64
N ALA A 127 13.05 -14.56 -18.54
CA ALA A 127 12.07 -13.61 -19.06
C ALA A 127 11.12 -13.10 -17.96
N GLN A 128 10.61 -14.00 -17.12
CA GLN A 128 9.77 -13.63 -15.96
C GLN A 128 10.56 -12.80 -14.93
N ALA A 129 11.85 -13.09 -14.73
CA ALA A 129 12.67 -12.34 -13.78
C ALA A 129 12.87 -10.89 -14.27
N VAL A 130 13.15 -10.68 -15.56
CA VAL A 130 13.23 -9.33 -16.15
C VAL A 130 11.88 -8.63 -16.13
N TYR A 131 10.79 -9.33 -16.49
CA TYR A 131 9.44 -8.78 -16.48
C TYR A 131 9.03 -8.29 -15.08
N THR A 132 9.20 -9.13 -14.06
CA THR A 132 8.82 -8.79 -12.67
C THR A 132 9.63 -7.62 -12.13
N ARG A 133 10.90 -7.45 -12.51
CA ARG A 133 11.67 -6.22 -12.21
C ARG A 133 11.04 -4.98 -12.86
N LYS A 134 10.61 -5.06 -14.12
CA LYS A 134 9.91 -3.95 -14.79
C LYS A 134 8.57 -3.61 -14.11
N VAL A 135 7.84 -4.63 -13.64
CA VAL A 135 6.61 -4.43 -12.86
C VAL A 135 6.91 -3.73 -11.53
N THR A 136 7.97 -4.13 -10.82
CA THR A 136 8.41 -3.44 -9.59
C THR A 136 8.74 -1.96 -9.87
N LEU A 137 9.42 -1.66 -10.98
CA LEU A 137 9.68 -0.27 -11.40
C LEU A 137 8.39 0.49 -11.71
N ALA A 138 7.45 -0.14 -12.42
CA ALA A 138 6.18 0.49 -12.76
C ALA A 138 5.37 0.86 -11.51
N TRP A 139 5.36 0.00 -10.48
CA TRP A 139 4.76 0.32 -9.18
C TRP A 139 5.47 1.47 -8.47
N CYS A 140 6.81 1.49 -8.48
CA CYS A 140 7.58 2.59 -7.91
C CYS A 140 7.22 3.92 -8.57
N VAL A 141 7.21 3.97 -9.90
CA VAL A 141 6.86 5.19 -10.66
C VAL A 141 5.41 5.59 -10.43
N PHE A 142 4.48 4.63 -10.40
CA PHE A 142 3.07 4.89 -10.11
C PHE A 142 2.89 5.56 -8.75
N PHE A 143 3.49 5.01 -7.68
CA PHE A 143 3.37 5.60 -6.35
C PHE A 143 4.06 6.96 -6.23
N ALA A 144 5.23 7.14 -6.85
CA ALA A 144 5.88 8.46 -6.92
C ALA A 144 5.01 9.47 -7.68
N GLY A 145 4.35 9.05 -8.77
CA GLY A 145 3.41 9.87 -9.52
C GLY A 145 2.17 10.25 -8.70
N MET A 146 1.60 9.31 -7.93
CA MET A 146 0.49 9.58 -7.02
C MET A 146 0.86 10.63 -5.97
N ALA A 147 2.05 10.52 -5.37
CA ALA A 147 2.59 11.50 -4.44
C ALA A 147 2.74 12.87 -5.12
N LEU A 148 3.36 12.93 -6.30
CA LEU A 148 3.58 14.17 -7.03
C LEU A 148 2.27 14.87 -7.41
N VAL A 149 1.31 14.14 -8.01
CA VAL A 149 0.00 14.70 -8.40
C VAL A 149 -0.76 15.16 -7.16
N SER A 150 -0.74 14.40 -6.08
CA SER A 150 -1.34 14.82 -4.80
C SER A 150 -0.74 16.14 -4.33
N THR A 151 0.58 16.28 -4.33
CA THR A 151 1.26 17.52 -3.92
C THR A 151 0.89 18.69 -4.81
N LEU A 152 0.89 18.51 -6.14
CA LEU A 152 0.51 19.56 -7.07
C LEU A 152 -0.95 20.00 -6.87
N LEU A 153 -1.88 19.06 -6.70
CA LEU A 153 -3.27 19.38 -6.44
C LEU A 153 -3.45 20.07 -5.08
N PHE A 154 -2.75 19.63 -4.05
CA PHE A 154 -2.84 20.24 -2.72
C PHE A 154 -2.34 21.69 -2.71
N LEU A 155 -1.27 21.98 -3.46
CA LEU A 155 -0.66 23.31 -3.50
C LEU A 155 -1.34 24.27 -4.48
N LEU A 156 -1.88 23.75 -5.59
CA LEU A 156 -2.29 24.57 -6.74
C LEU A 156 -3.79 24.52 -7.06
N ALA A 157 -4.54 23.56 -6.51
CA ALA A 157 -5.96 23.36 -6.81
C ALA A 157 -6.84 23.58 -5.58
N PRO A 158 -8.16 23.80 -5.76
CA PRO A 158 -9.10 23.83 -4.64
C PRO A 158 -9.03 22.54 -3.81
N ILE A 159 -9.15 22.67 -2.48
CA ILE A 159 -8.98 21.53 -1.56
C ILE A 159 -9.93 20.36 -1.87
N VAL A 160 -11.13 20.64 -2.37
CA VAL A 160 -12.12 19.63 -2.78
C VAL A 160 -11.59 18.77 -3.94
N VAL A 161 -10.89 19.39 -4.91
CA VAL A 161 -10.28 18.67 -6.05
C VAL A 161 -9.17 17.76 -5.56
N TRP A 162 -8.27 18.29 -4.72
CA TRP A 162 -7.22 17.48 -4.09
C TRP A 162 -7.81 16.33 -3.28
N SER A 163 -8.79 16.62 -2.43
CA SER A 163 -9.42 15.61 -1.56
C SER A 163 -10.13 14.52 -2.36
N THR A 164 -10.73 14.86 -3.49
CA THR A 164 -11.34 13.88 -4.41
C THR A 164 -10.29 12.92 -4.94
N PHE A 165 -9.16 13.45 -5.42
CA PHE A 165 -8.04 12.64 -5.90
C PHE A 165 -7.46 11.76 -4.79
N ALA A 166 -7.13 12.35 -3.64
CA ALA A 166 -6.42 11.68 -2.56
C ALA A 166 -7.26 10.60 -1.88
N ASN A 167 -8.55 10.89 -1.61
CA ASN A 167 -9.39 10.01 -0.80
C ASN A 167 -10.26 9.07 -1.63
N LEU A 168 -10.73 9.50 -2.81
CA LEU A 168 -11.71 8.73 -3.59
C LEU A 168 -11.06 7.99 -4.78
N LEU A 169 -10.04 8.55 -5.42
CA LEU A 169 -9.46 7.97 -6.64
C LEU A 169 -8.29 7.01 -6.37
N GLY A 170 -7.68 7.01 -5.18
CA GLY A 170 -6.56 6.13 -4.85
C GLY A 170 -6.86 4.64 -5.11
N GLY A 171 -7.98 4.14 -4.56
CA GLY A 171 -8.42 2.76 -4.75
C GLY A 171 -8.66 2.39 -6.24
N PRO A 172 -9.51 3.14 -6.96
CA PRO A 172 -9.71 2.95 -8.40
C PRO A 172 -8.43 2.96 -9.23
N LEU A 173 -7.50 3.89 -8.97
CA LEU A 173 -6.23 3.99 -9.71
C LEU A 173 -5.30 2.81 -9.42
N ILE A 174 -5.23 2.35 -8.17
CA ILE A 174 -4.49 1.13 -7.81
C ILE A 174 -5.10 -0.09 -8.50
N ALA A 175 -6.44 -0.21 -8.51
CA ALA A 175 -7.12 -1.31 -9.21
C ALA A 175 -6.83 -1.28 -10.71
N LEU A 176 -6.85 -0.09 -11.33
CA LEU A 176 -6.50 0.09 -12.74
C LEU A 176 -5.05 -0.31 -13.02
N MET A 177 -4.12 0.02 -12.12
CA MET A 177 -2.72 -0.40 -12.23
C MET A 177 -2.57 -1.93 -12.24
N PHE A 178 -3.28 -2.64 -11.34
CA PHE A 178 -3.31 -4.10 -11.34
C PHE A 178 -3.91 -4.69 -12.62
N VAL A 179 -5.03 -4.13 -13.11
CA VAL A 179 -5.66 -4.58 -14.35
C VAL A 179 -4.73 -4.35 -15.54
N GLY A 180 -4.09 -3.18 -15.63
CA GLY A 180 -3.12 -2.85 -16.67
C GLY A 180 -1.93 -3.81 -16.68
N GLU A 181 -1.36 -4.09 -15.51
CA GLU A 181 -0.28 -5.06 -15.35
C GLU A 181 -0.72 -6.47 -15.78
N TYR A 182 -1.91 -6.91 -15.38
CA TYR A 182 -2.44 -8.22 -15.76
C TYR A 182 -2.63 -8.36 -17.28
N LEU A 183 -3.21 -7.35 -17.92
CA LEU A 183 -3.41 -7.34 -19.37
C LEU A 183 -2.08 -7.31 -20.11
N TRP A 184 -1.11 -6.54 -19.62
CA TRP A 184 0.23 -6.48 -20.18
C TRP A 184 0.97 -7.82 -20.03
N ARG A 185 0.88 -8.45 -18.86
CA ARG A 185 1.44 -9.79 -18.60
C ARG A 185 0.93 -10.81 -19.61
N ARG A 186 -0.39 -10.86 -19.82
CA ARG A 186 -1.00 -11.81 -20.78
C ARG A 186 -0.53 -11.61 -22.22
N ARG A 187 -0.14 -10.39 -22.61
CA ARG A 187 0.38 -10.12 -23.95
C ARG A 187 1.86 -10.46 -24.09
N VAL A 188 2.67 -10.15 -23.08
CA VAL A 188 4.14 -10.27 -23.16
C VAL A 188 4.66 -11.62 -22.70
N LEU A 189 3.92 -12.33 -21.85
CA LEU A 189 4.23 -13.68 -21.35
C LEU A 189 3.11 -14.68 -21.70
N PRO A 190 2.81 -14.90 -23.00
CA PRO A 190 1.73 -15.81 -23.42
C PRO A 190 2.03 -17.29 -23.12
N GLU A 191 3.30 -17.66 -22.95
CA GLU A 191 3.73 -19.04 -22.63
C GLU A 191 3.57 -19.43 -21.15
N GLU A 192 2.96 -18.57 -20.31
CA GLU A 192 2.42 -19.04 -19.03
C GLU A 192 1.28 -20.03 -19.34
N LYS A 193 1.65 -21.29 -19.62
CA LYS A 193 0.72 -22.42 -19.56
C LYS A 193 0.02 -22.25 -18.21
N PRO A 194 -1.31 -22.03 -18.18
CA PRO A 194 -2.01 -22.01 -16.91
C PRO A 194 -1.66 -23.35 -16.28
N ALA A 195 -0.95 -23.33 -15.16
CA ALA A 195 -0.53 -24.55 -14.49
C ALA A 195 -1.82 -25.31 -14.21
N SER A 196 -2.12 -26.29 -15.05
CA SER A 196 -3.30 -27.11 -14.86
C SER A 196 -3.06 -27.82 -13.54
N MET A 197 -4.10 -27.99 -12.73
CA MET A 197 -4.01 -28.79 -11.51
C MET A 197 -3.36 -30.16 -11.81
N ALA A 198 -3.53 -30.66 -13.04
CA ALA A 198 -2.87 -31.87 -13.55
C ALA A 198 -1.34 -31.77 -13.65
N ASP A 199 -0.76 -30.63 -14.00
CA ASP A 199 0.70 -30.43 -14.06
C ASP A 199 1.32 -30.37 -12.66
N ALA A 200 0.64 -29.73 -11.71
CA ALA A 200 1.04 -29.75 -10.30
C ALA A 200 0.97 -31.17 -9.71
N VAL A 201 -0.08 -31.93 -10.02
CA VAL A 201 -0.23 -33.34 -9.60
C VAL A 201 0.82 -34.24 -10.24
N ARG A 202 1.16 -34.04 -11.52
CA ARG A 202 2.23 -34.77 -12.21
C ARG A 202 3.60 -34.49 -11.60
N ALA A 203 3.92 -33.22 -11.32
CA ALA A 203 5.17 -32.84 -10.67
C ALA A 203 5.30 -33.43 -9.25
N TRP A 204 4.21 -33.45 -8.48
CA TRP A 204 4.20 -34.05 -7.14
C TRP A 204 4.41 -35.58 -7.18
N LYS A 205 3.78 -36.27 -8.14
CA LYS A 205 3.98 -37.71 -8.32
C LYS A 205 5.42 -38.05 -8.73
N ALA A 206 6.04 -37.25 -9.60
CA ALA A 206 7.41 -37.44 -10.04
C ALA A 206 8.44 -37.28 -8.91
N GLN A 207 8.27 -36.29 -8.02
CA GLN A 207 9.13 -36.12 -6.84
C GLN A 207 9.00 -37.28 -5.83
N ARG A 208 7.82 -37.91 -5.77
CA ARG A 208 7.55 -39.01 -4.83
C ARG A 208 8.10 -40.34 -5.30
N SER A 209 8.18 -40.57 -6.62
CA SER A 209 8.84 -41.75 -7.20
C SER A 209 10.36 -41.72 -7.08
N ASP A 210 10.98 -40.53 -7.13
CA ASP A 210 12.43 -40.37 -7.02
C ASP A 210 12.96 -40.59 -5.59
N LYS A 211 12.12 -40.34 -4.58
CA LYS A 211 12.41 -40.64 -3.16
C LYS A 211 12.17 -42.10 -2.77
N ALA A 212 11.57 -42.91 -3.65
CA ALA A 212 11.23 -44.31 -3.39
C ALA A 212 12.19 -45.30 -4.07
N ARG A 213 13.26 -44.79 -4.72
CA ARG A 213 14.41 -45.54 -5.23
C ARG A 213 15.61 -45.29 -4.33
#